data_AF-A0A3A4PQZ4-F1
#
_entry.id   AF-A0A3A4PQZ4-F1
#
_cell.length_a   1.000
_cell.length_b   1.000
_cell.length_c   1.000
_cell.angle_alpha   90.00
_cell.angle_beta   90.00
_cell.angle_gamma   90.00
#
_symmetry.space_group_name_H-M   'P 1'
#
loop_
_entity.id
_entity.type
_entity.pdbx_description
1 polymer ?
#
loop_
_entity_poly.entity_id
_entity_poly.type
_entity_poly.pdbx_seq_one_letter_code
_entity_poly.pdbx_strand_id
1 'polypeptide(L)'
;MKHRRFTIAAALLACGGWVVAPAAADELKLDPGKPIKHYTSNSNDGYSTGRGMVFTAQESFELTGLGLYTKAESTPLNATLEVYKIVVTRGNVLAGATLVGKGTGPLRGPLEYHNVDLDAAVNIEDGASYLVRFLYPEAAQENWFYDFDPVRFGDPPVDLGLVLLIDGTQGGNTGNFVAPPIQLVYSSGCKYTIKKSKAKGGCNTCPAKGDSFSSGQDCEVVEDCDKKVKGKISCPGGGNGFCKIKGKRSSCG
;
A
#
# COMPACT_ATOMS: atom_id res chain seq x y z
N MET A 1 -22.01 21.93 -70.31
CA MET A 1 -21.48 22.30 -68.99
C MET A 1 -21.96 21.28 -67.96
N LYS A 2 -21.08 20.40 -67.47
CA LYS A 2 -21.38 19.36 -66.47
C LYS A 2 -20.71 19.73 -65.16
N HIS A 3 -21.48 20.17 -64.16
CA HIS A 3 -20.98 20.45 -62.82
C HIS A 3 -20.75 19.14 -62.05
N ARG A 4 -19.49 18.80 -61.77
CA ARG A 4 -19.13 17.72 -60.83
C ARG A 4 -19.16 18.29 -59.41
N ARG A 5 -20.06 17.77 -58.58
CA ARG A 5 -20.09 18.03 -57.13
C ARG A 5 -19.04 17.13 -56.46
N PHE A 6 -18.07 17.75 -55.79
CA PHE A 6 -17.14 17.05 -54.89
C PHE A 6 -17.76 16.98 -53.50
N THR A 7 -18.12 15.78 -53.07
CA THR A 7 -18.56 15.52 -51.69
C THR A 7 -17.32 15.30 -50.84
N ILE A 8 -16.99 16.24 -49.96
CA ILE A 8 -15.90 16.11 -48.99
C ILE A 8 -16.45 15.33 -47.80
N ALA A 9 -16.06 14.07 -47.68
CA ALA A 9 -16.34 13.26 -46.49
C ALA A 9 -15.40 13.69 -45.36
N ALA A 10 -15.94 14.40 -44.36
CA ALA A 10 -15.22 14.73 -43.13
C ALA A 10 -15.11 13.47 -42.25
N ALA A 11 -13.94 12.85 -42.23
CA ALA A 11 -13.63 11.78 -41.30
C ALA A 11 -13.51 12.36 -39.87
N LEU A 12 -14.54 12.13 -39.03
CA LEU A 12 -14.44 12.35 -37.59
C LEU A 12 -13.43 11.36 -37.01
N LEU A 13 -12.19 11.81 -36.79
CA LEU A 13 -11.29 11.13 -35.85
C LEU A 13 -11.86 11.32 -34.44
N ALA A 14 -12.56 10.31 -33.94
CA ALA A 14 -12.89 10.22 -32.54
C ALA A 14 -11.58 10.10 -31.75
N CYS A 15 -11.17 11.18 -31.06
CA CYS A 15 -10.11 11.11 -30.06
C CYS A 15 -10.61 10.27 -28.88
N GLY A 16 -10.54 8.95 -29.01
CA GLY A 16 -10.73 7.99 -27.92
C GLY A 16 -9.72 8.29 -26.83
N GLY A 17 -10.17 9.01 -25.80
CA GLY A 17 -9.33 9.32 -24.66
C GLY A 17 -9.25 8.10 -23.76
N TRP A 18 -8.18 7.33 -23.91
CA TRP A 18 -7.78 6.22 -23.04
C TRP A 18 -7.98 6.62 -21.57
N VAL A 19 -8.88 5.92 -20.90
CA VAL A 19 -8.97 5.95 -19.44
C VAL A 19 -7.92 4.94 -18.99
N VAL A 20 -6.87 5.42 -18.33
CA VAL A 20 -5.91 4.53 -17.70
C VAL A 20 -6.58 4.15 -16.38
N ALA A 21 -6.93 2.87 -16.23
CA ALA A 21 -7.34 2.37 -14.93
C ALA A 21 -6.20 2.66 -13.93
N PRO A 22 -6.49 3.01 -12.66
CA PRO A 22 -5.43 3.04 -11.66
C PRO A 22 -4.69 1.71 -11.72
N ALA A 23 -3.35 1.76 -11.73
CA ALA A 23 -2.55 0.54 -11.65
C ALA A 23 -2.99 -0.24 -10.42
N ALA A 24 -3.05 -1.58 -10.54
CA ALA A 24 -3.27 -2.42 -9.39
C ALA A 24 -2.15 -2.14 -8.38
N ALA A 25 -2.49 -2.06 -7.09
CA ALA A 25 -1.47 -1.99 -6.06
C ALA A 25 -0.70 -3.31 -6.02
N ASP A 26 0.59 -3.21 -5.78
CA ASP A 26 1.44 -4.37 -5.52
C ASP A 26 1.27 -4.82 -4.07
N GLU A 27 1.46 -6.11 -3.84
CA GLU A 27 1.33 -6.73 -2.52
C GLU A 27 2.60 -7.49 -2.15
N LEU A 28 3.12 -7.26 -0.94
CA LEU A 28 4.25 -7.99 -0.38
C LEU A 28 3.86 -8.58 0.97
N LYS A 29 3.76 -9.90 1.04
CA LYS A 29 3.55 -10.61 2.30
C LYS A 29 4.84 -10.54 3.13
N LEU A 30 4.72 -10.11 4.37
CA LEU A 30 5.81 -10.13 5.34
C LEU A 30 5.98 -11.54 5.91
N ASP A 31 6.28 -12.48 5.02
CA ASP A 31 6.40 -13.90 5.34
C ASP A 31 7.84 -14.24 5.72
N PRO A 32 8.13 -14.63 6.98
CA PRO A 32 9.47 -15.06 7.40
C PRO A 32 9.88 -16.44 6.83
N GLY A 33 9.13 -17.00 5.88
CA GLY A 33 9.29 -18.35 5.35
C GLY A 33 8.84 -19.43 6.33
N LYS A 34 7.88 -19.11 7.21
CA LYS A 34 7.43 -20.00 8.31
C LYS A 34 5.96 -20.38 8.16
N PRO A 35 5.54 -21.56 8.66
CA PRO A 35 4.14 -21.92 8.67
C PRO A 35 3.32 -20.93 9.49
N ILE A 36 2.20 -20.48 8.95
CA ILE A 36 1.16 -19.78 9.70
C ILE A 36 0.43 -20.82 10.57
N LYS A 37 0.28 -20.54 11.86
CA LYS A 37 -0.45 -21.38 12.81
C LYS A 37 -1.66 -20.63 13.34
N HIS A 38 -2.75 -21.36 13.53
CA HIS A 38 -3.89 -20.91 14.31
C HIS A 38 -3.57 -21.15 15.80
N TYR A 39 -3.68 -20.09 16.60
CA TYR A 39 -3.40 -20.18 18.04
C TYR A 39 -4.67 -20.12 18.88
N THR A 40 -5.62 -19.28 18.48
CA THR A 40 -6.79 -18.93 19.30
C THR A 40 -7.98 -18.56 18.42
N SER A 41 -9.18 -18.89 18.92
CA SER A 41 -10.46 -18.46 18.34
C SER A 41 -11.20 -17.57 19.32
N ASN A 42 -11.96 -16.60 18.81
CA ASN A 42 -12.74 -15.64 19.60
C ASN A 42 -11.91 -14.92 20.68
N SER A 43 -10.65 -14.61 20.36
CA SER A 43 -9.72 -13.87 21.20
C SER A 43 -9.28 -12.59 20.50
N ASN A 44 -8.96 -11.55 21.26
CA ASN A 44 -8.33 -10.34 20.73
C ASN A 44 -6.82 -10.51 20.63
N ASP A 45 -6.22 -11.47 21.34
CA ASP A 45 -4.79 -11.76 21.34
C ASP A 45 -3.88 -10.53 21.49
N GLY A 46 -4.33 -9.43 22.08
CA GLY A 46 -3.51 -8.21 22.22
C GLY A 46 -3.55 -7.25 21.04
N TYR A 47 -4.39 -7.46 20.03
CA TYR A 47 -4.68 -6.46 18.99
C TYR A 47 -5.27 -5.15 19.58
N SER A 48 -5.89 -5.19 20.76
CA SER A 48 -6.33 -4.00 21.51
C SER A 48 -5.17 -3.06 21.89
N THR A 49 -3.96 -3.62 22.06
CA THR A 49 -2.71 -2.85 22.27
C THR A 49 -1.87 -2.72 20.99
N GLY A 50 -2.33 -3.34 19.91
CA GLY A 50 -1.68 -3.41 18.62
C GLY A 50 -0.76 -4.61 18.45
N ARG A 51 -0.85 -5.25 17.28
CA ARG A 51 0.09 -6.25 16.81
C ARG A 51 0.65 -5.86 15.46
N GLY A 52 1.93 -6.11 15.25
CA GLY A 52 2.60 -5.62 14.08
C GLY A 52 3.87 -6.37 13.72
N MET A 53 4.55 -5.84 12.72
CA MET A 53 5.84 -6.33 12.25
C MET A 53 6.80 -5.17 12.07
N VAL A 54 8.08 -5.44 12.37
CA VAL A 54 9.19 -4.51 12.22
C VAL A 54 9.98 -4.90 10.99
N PHE A 55 10.28 -3.94 10.12
CA PHE A 55 11.15 -4.16 8.96
C PHE A 55 12.08 -2.97 8.72
N THR A 56 13.15 -3.19 7.97
CA THR A 56 13.98 -2.13 7.38
C THR A 56 13.75 -2.14 5.88
N ALA A 57 13.45 -0.97 5.29
CA ALA A 57 13.30 -0.86 3.85
C ALA A 57 14.65 -1.04 3.15
N GLN A 58 14.69 -1.85 2.10
CA GLN A 58 15.89 -2.05 1.26
C GLN A 58 15.86 -1.19 -0.01
N GLU A 59 14.72 -0.57 -0.28
CA GLU A 59 14.48 0.37 -1.37
C GLU A 59 13.35 1.34 -0.96
N SER A 60 13.23 2.46 -1.68
CA SER A 60 12.15 3.42 -1.42
C SER A 60 10.89 3.06 -2.17
N PHE A 61 9.74 3.03 -1.49
CA PHE A 61 8.45 2.74 -2.10
C PHE A 61 7.32 3.55 -1.43
N GLU A 62 6.16 3.58 -2.07
CA GLU A 62 4.98 4.28 -1.54
C GLU A 62 3.98 3.26 -0.98
N LEU A 63 3.87 3.20 0.35
CA LEU A 63 2.93 2.33 1.05
C LEU A 63 1.54 2.97 1.03
N THR A 64 0.54 2.24 0.54
CA THR A 64 -0.83 2.72 0.35
C THR A 64 -1.83 2.04 1.27
N GLY A 65 -1.48 0.90 1.86
CA GLY A 65 -2.30 0.20 2.84
C GLY A 65 -1.58 -1.00 3.45
N LEU A 66 -2.29 -1.74 4.28
CA LEU A 66 -1.84 -3.02 4.82
C LEU A 66 -2.97 -4.04 4.69
N GLY A 67 -2.61 -5.30 4.47
CA GLY A 67 -3.55 -6.41 4.62
C GLY A 67 -3.22 -7.24 5.87
N LEU A 68 -4.26 -7.73 6.54
CA LEU A 68 -4.14 -8.67 7.66
C LEU A 68 -4.79 -10.00 7.32
N TYR A 69 -4.06 -11.11 7.48
CA TYR A 69 -4.63 -12.44 7.34
C TYR A 69 -5.42 -12.82 8.60
N THR A 70 -6.74 -12.78 8.51
CA THR A 70 -7.63 -13.10 9.64
C THR A 70 -8.99 -13.57 9.13
N LYS A 71 -9.83 -14.10 10.02
CA LYS A 71 -11.24 -14.40 9.72
C LYS A 71 -12.16 -13.49 10.52
N ALA A 72 -13.10 -12.83 9.84
CA ALA A 72 -13.99 -11.82 10.43
C ALA A 72 -15.44 -11.95 9.88
N GLU A 73 -16.03 -13.16 9.90
CA GLU A 73 -17.33 -13.43 9.27
C GLU A 73 -18.53 -12.93 10.08
N SER A 74 -18.49 -13.03 11.42
CA SER A 74 -19.67 -12.85 12.27
C SER A 74 -19.95 -11.40 12.67
N THR A 75 -18.92 -10.56 12.79
CA THR A 75 -19.07 -9.14 13.10
C THR A 75 -17.90 -8.38 12.47
N PRO A 76 -18.16 -7.35 11.64
CA PRO A 76 -17.11 -6.50 11.13
C PRO A 76 -16.24 -5.94 12.24
N LEU A 77 -14.92 -6.17 12.15
CA LEU A 77 -13.96 -5.54 13.04
C LEU A 77 -13.52 -4.22 12.41
N ASN A 78 -13.71 -3.10 13.11
CA ASN A 78 -13.15 -1.84 12.65
C ASN A 78 -11.70 -1.77 13.10
N ALA A 79 -10.79 -2.13 12.20
CA ALA A 79 -9.37 -2.10 12.47
C ALA A 79 -8.78 -0.74 12.13
N THR A 80 -7.87 -0.30 12.99
CA THR A 80 -6.95 0.80 12.73
C THR A 80 -5.62 0.20 12.31
N LEU A 81 -5.09 0.61 11.17
CA LEU A 81 -3.68 0.39 10.85
C LEU A 81 -2.87 1.63 11.24
N GLU A 82 -1.64 1.40 11.67
CA GLU A 82 -0.68 2.46 11.98
C GLU A 82 0.70 2.09 11.43
N VAL A 83 1.39 3.10 10.93
CA VAL A 83 2.75 3.01 10.39
C VAL A 83 3.63 3.98 11.15
N TYR A 84 4.66 3.46 11.79
CA TYR A 84 5.64 4.23 12.54
C TYR A 84 7.01 4.15 11.87
N LYS A 85 7.70 5.28 11.73
CA LYS A 85 9.15 5.31 11.51
C LYS A 85 9.82 5.15 12.87
N ILE A 86 10.66 4.14 13.03
CA ILE A 86 11.24 3.75 14.32
C ILE A 86 12.76 3.96 14.35
N VAL A 87 13.30 4.14 15.56
CA VAL A 87 14.75 4.36 15.78
C VAL A 87 15.44 3.17 16.45
N VAL A 88 14.67 2.26 17.04
CA VAL A 88 15.16 0.99 17.60
C VAL A 88 14.31 -0.13 17.00
N THR A 89 14.96 -1.24 16.62
CA THR A 89 14.30 -2.36 15.92
C THR A 89 13.99 -3.55 16.82
N ARG A 90 14.41 -3.51 18.10
CA ARG A 90 14.15 -4.54 19.10
C ARG A 90 13.78 -3.93 20.46
N GLY A 91 13.08 -4.69 21.29
CA GLY A 91 12.55 -4.24 22.57
C GLY A 91 11.32 -3.35 22.38
N ASN A 92 11.23 -2.23 23.11
CA ASN A 92 10.15 -1.26 22.94
C ASN A 92 10.42 -0.38 21.71
N VAL A 93 9.92 -0.80 20.55
CA VAL A 93 10.15 -0.10 19.26
C VAL A 93 9.35 1.18 19.10
N LEU A 94 8.39 1.45 19.99
CA LEU A 94 7.67 2.72 20.02
C LEU A 94 8.45 3.83 20.75
N ALA A 95 9.53 3.49 21.47
CA ALA A 95 10.37 4.49 22.13
C ALA A 95 11.07 5.37 21.08
N GLY A 96 10.65 6.64 20.98
CA GLY A 96 11.17 7.60 20.00
C GLY A 96 10.64 7.40 18.58
N ALA A 97 9.63 6.55 18.39
CA ALA A 97 8.99 6.35 17.09
C ALA A 97 8.13 7.56 16.69
N THR A 98 8.01 7.79 15.38
CA THR A 98 7.14 8.82 14.79
C THR A 98 6.04 8.15 14.00
N LEU A 99 4.77 8.45 14.30
CA LEU A 99 3.63 8.00 13.49
C LEU A 99 3.68 8.74 12.14
N VAL A 100 3.82 7.99 11.05
CA VAL A 100 3.92 8.54 9.68
C VAL A 100 2.71 8.20 8.82
N GLY A 101 1.90 7.22 9.22
CA GLY A 101 0.69 6.83 8.51
C GLY A 101 -0.34 6.20 9.42
N LYS A 102 -1.61 6.40 9.06
CA LYS A 102 -2.77 5.82 9.74
C LYS A 102 -3.87 5.55 8.73
N GLY A 103 -4.67 4.54 8.99
CA GLY A 103 -5.87 4.23 8.24
C GLY A 103 -6.86 3.48 9.11
N THR A 104 -8.14 3.51 8.75
CA THR A 104 -9.18 2.74 9.43
C THR A 104 -10.09 2.07 8.41
N GLY A 105 -10.39 0.79 8.62
CA GLY A 105 -11.23 0.04 7.71
C GLY A 105 -11.82 -1.21 8.34
N PRO A 106 -12.90 -1.74 7.75
CA PRO A 106 -13.52 -2.96 8.25
C PRO A 106 -12.75 -4.20 7.79
N LEU A 107 -12.47 -5.12 8.71
CA LEU A 107 -12.10 -6.51 8.41
C LEU A 107 -13.39 -7.32 8.38
N ARG A 108 -13.68 -7.98 7.25
CA ARG A 108 -14.93 -8.73 7.03
C ARG A 108 -14.71 -9.88 6.08
N GLY A 109 -15.29 -11.03 6.40
CA GLY A 109 -15.36 -12.17 5.49
C GLY A 109 -14.57 -13.37 5.97
N PRO A 110 -14.33 -14.34 5.06
CA PRO A 110 -13.68 -15.60 5.37
C PRO A 110 -12.21 -15.41 5.73
N LEU A 111 -11.49 -16.50 5.98
CA LEU A 111 -10.07 -16.46 6.26
C LEU A 111 -9.27 -16.05 5.00
N GLU A 112 -8.90 -14.78 4.92
CA GLU A 112 -8.13 -14.20 3.82
C GLU A 112 -7.35 -12.96 4.29
N TYR A 113 -6.59 -12.35 3.38
CA TYR A 113 -6.01 -11.02 3.64
C TYR A 113 -7.09 -9.96 3.44
N HIS A 114 -7.40 -9.23 4.51
CA HIS A 114 -8.30 -8.08 4.46
C HIS A 114 -7.48 -6.80 4.39
N ASN A 115 -7.55 -6.10 3.26
CA ASN A 115 -6.84 -4.84 3.04
C ASN A 115 -7.56 -3.67 3.73
N VAL A 116 -6.78 -2.82 4.39
CA VAL A 116 -7.18 -1.52 4.92
C VAL A 116 -6.25 -0.48 4.31
N ASP A 117 -6.83 0.55 3.71
CA ASP A 117 -6.07 1.63 3.08
C ASP A 117 -5.57 2.63 4.13
N LEU A 118 -4.43 3.25 3.85
CA LEU A 118 -3.96 4.43 4.57
C LEU A 118 -4.79 5.66 4.16
N ASP A 119 -5.03 6.57 5.12
CA ASP A 119 -5.71 7.84 4.87
C ASP A 119 -4.94 8.70 3.83
N ALA A 120 -3.61 8.53 3.81
CA ALA A 120 -2.71 9.08 2.80
C ALA A 120 -1.52 8.13 2.62
N ALA A 121 -1.05 8.01 1.38
CA ALA A 121 0.12 7.20 1.07
C ALA A 121 1.37 7.67 1.84
N VAL A 122 2.18 6.71 2.29
CA VAL A 122 3.39 6.95 3.08
C VAL A 122 4.61 6.63 2.24
N ASN A 123 5.52 7.59 2.11
CA ASN A 123 6.82 7.34 1.48
C ASN A 123 7.72 6.57 2.46
N ILE A 124 7.98 5.31 2.14
CA ILE A 124 8.93 4.47 2.86
C ILE A 124 10.31 4.75 2.29
N GLU A 125 11.17 5.37 3.10
CA GLU A 125 12.55 5.71 2.73
C GLU A 125 13.48 4.50 2.80
N ASP A 126 14.33 4.33 1.78
CA ASP A 126 15.43 3.37 1.76
C ASP A 126 16.31 3.46 3.01
N GLY A 127 16.66 2.31 3.59
CA GLY A 127 17.49 2.17 4.78
C GLY A 127 16.83 2.54 6.11
N ALA A 128 15.60 3.09 6.10
CA ALA A 128 14.87 3.40 7.33
C ALA A 128 14.08 2.17 7.85
N SER A 129 13.93 2.11 9.17
CA SER A 129 13.13 1.06 9.82
C SER A 129 11.73 1.55 10.17
N TYR A 130 10.77 0.63 10.07
CA TYR A 130 9.36 0.89 10.31
C TYR A 130 8.72 -0.20 11.15
N LEU A 131 7.70 0.19 11.91
CA LEU A 131 6.72 -0.70 12.51
C LEU A 131 5.39 -0.49 11.80
N VAL A 132 4.83 -1.56 11.25
CA VAL A 132 3.45 -1.60 10.74
C VAL A 132 2.61 -2.42 11.70
N ARG A 133 1.43 -1.93 12.09
CA ARG A 133 0.57 -2.64 13.04
C ARG A 133 -0.91 -2.45 12.81
N PHE A 134 -1.69 -3.44 13.23
CA PHE A 134 -3.13 -3.38 13.33
C PHE A 134 -3.58 -3.28 14.78
N LEU A 135 -4.64 -2.52 15.01
CA LEU A 135 -5.33 -2.39 16.29
C LEU A 135 -6.83 -2.54 16.07
N TYR A 136 -7.48 -3.37 16.88
CA TYR A 136 -8.93 -3.43 16.96
C TYR A 136 -9.33 -3.86 18.39
N PRO A 137 -10.41 -3.30 18.97
CA PRO A 137 -10.75 -3.54 20.37
C PRO A 137 -11.48 -4.87 20.60
N GLU A 138 -12.22 -5.38 19.61
CA GLU A 138 -12.99 -6.62 19.74
C GLU A 138 -12.17 -7.88 19.43
N ALA A 139 -12.70 -9.07 19.71
CA ALA A 139 -12.08 -10.32 19.29
C ALA A 139 -12.39 -10.63 17.83
N ALA A 140 -11.38 -11.06 17.06
CA ALA A 140 -11.62 -11.70 15.76
C ALA A 140 -12.16 -13.11 15.98
N GLN A 141 -12.77 -13.69 14.94
CA GLN A 141 -13.23 -15.08 15.01
C GLN A 141 -12.05 -16.04 15.10
N GLU A 142 -11.03 -15.83 14.26
CA GLU A 142 -9.79 -16.60 14.27
C GLU A 142 -8.62 -15.67 13.99
N ASN A 143 -7.61 -15.71 14.86
CA ASN A 143 -6.34 -15.05 14.64
C ASN A 143 -5.28 -16.08 14.29
N TRP A 144 -4.49 -15.72 13.29
CA TRP A 144 -3.43 -16.55 12.75
C TRP A 144 -2.11 -15.84 12.92
N PHE A 145 -1.03 -16.58 13.15
CA PHE A 145 0.29 -16.02 13.40
C PHE A 145 1.39 -16.85 12.77
N TYR A 146 2.44 -16.18 12.29
CA TYR A 146 3.73 -16.81 12.07
C TYR A 146 4.37 -17.18 13.40
N ASP A 147 5.04 -18.33 13.43
CA ASP A 147 5.90 -18.74 14.54
C ASP A 147 7.28 -18.09 14.38
N PHE A 148 7.59 -17.15 15.27
CA PHE A 148 8.84 -16.41 15.36
C PHE A 148 9.76 -16.97 16.48
N ASP A 149 9.54 -18.22 16.93
CA ASP A 149 10.42 -18.85 17.92
C ASP A 149 11.87 -18.95 17.38
N PRO A 150 12.82 -18.18 17.95
CA PRO A 150 14.19 -18.11 17.49
C PRO A 150 14.92 -19.45 17.60
N VAL A 151 14.55 -20.25 18.60
CA VAL A 151 15.20 -21.52 18.93
C VAL A 151 14.84 -22.59 17.92
N ARG A 152 13.59 -22.59 17.43
CA ARG A 152 13.07 -23.66 16.58
C ARG A 152 13.17 -23.37 15.09
N PHE A 153 13.10 -22.09 14.70
CA PHE A 153 12.91 -21.74 13.29
C PHE A 153 14.01 -20.83 12.73
N GLY A 154 14.96 -20.39 13.54
CA GLY A 154 15.99 -19.44 13.13
C GLY A 154 15.47 -18.01 13.22
N ASP A 155 16.37 -17.12 13.62
CA ASP A 155 16.06 -15.74 13.92
C ASP A 155 15.93 -14.89 12.65
N PRO A 156 14.94 -13.98 12.56
CA PRO A 156 15.06 -12.82 11.67
C PRO A 156 16.38 -12.05 11.99
N PRO A 157 16.96 -11.37 10.99
CA PRO A 157 16.27 -10.81 9.84
C PRO A 157 16.06 -11.77 8.65
N VAL A 158 14.93 -11.61 7.95
CA VAL A 158 14.62 -12.33 6.69
C VAL A 158 14.56 -11.31 5.55
N ASP A 159 15.36 -11.53 4.51
CA ASP A 159 15.37 -10.68 3.31
C ASP A 159 14.19 -11.06 2.39
N LEU A 160 13.32 -10.09 2.10
CA LEU A 160 12.15 -10.23 1.23
C LEU A 160 12.27 -9.37 -0.04
N GLY A 161 13.48 -8.91 -0.38
CA GLY A 161 13.76 -8.03 -1.51
C GLY A 161 13.51 -6.56 -1.19
N LEU A 162 12.24 -6.15 -1.10
CA LEU A 162 11.85 -4.77 -0.84
C LEU A 162 12.15 -4.35 0.62
N VAL A 163 12.11 -5.32 1.53
CA VAL A 163 12.27 -5.11 2.96
C VAL A 163 13.06 -6.26 3.61
N LEU A 164 13.86 -5.89 4.59
CA LEU A 164 14.47 -6.80 5.55
C LEU A 164 13.54 -6.93 6.76
N LEU A 165 12.80 -8.02 6.86
CA LEU A 165 11.87 -8.28 7.96
C LEU A 165 12.63 -8.62 9.24
N ILE A 166 12.42 -7.86 10.33
CA ILE A 166 13.23 -7.94 11.55
C ILE A 166 12.53 -8.66 12.70
N ASP A 167 11.24 -8.40 12.96
CA ASP A 167 10.57 -8.97 14.14
C ASP A 167 9.04 -8.82 14.11
N GLY A 168 8.35 -9.55 14.99
CA GLY A 168 6.94 -9.32 15.33
C GLY A 168 6.80 -8.40 16.55
N THR A 169 5.62 -7.81 16.75
CA THR A 169 5.34 -7.00 17.95
C THR A 169 3.97 -7.29 18.55
N GLN A 170 3.89 -7.10 19.88
CA GLN A 170 2.65 -6.90 20.63
C GLN A 170 2.82 -5.68 21.53
N GLY A 171 1.90 -4.71 21.46
CA GLY A 171 1.98 -3.48 22.25
C GLY A 171 3.24 -2.64 21.95
N GLY A 172 3.84 -2.81 20.77
CA GLY A 172 5.10 -2.15 20.41
C GLY A 172 6.36 -2.79 21.00
N ASN A 173 6.28 -3.97 21.61
CA ASN A 173 7.45 -4.71 22.10
C ASN A 173 7.75 -5.93 21.21
N THR A 174 9.01 -6.16 20.87
CA THR A 174 9.46 -7.28 20.01
C THR A 174 9.82 -8.57 20.77
N GLY A 175 9.32 -8.75 21.98
CA GLY A 175 9.60 -9.96 22.79
C GLY A 175 8.64 -11.12 22.56
N ASN A 176 7.78 -11.04 21.54
CA ASN A 176 6.73 -12.04 21.32
C ASN A 176 7.20 -13.10 20.33
N PHE A 177 6.98 -14.37 20.65
CA PHE A 177 7.33 -15.51 19.79
C PHE A 177 6.38 -15.69 18.60
N VAL A 178 5.36 -14.83 18.46
CA VAL A 178 4.43 -14.84 17.32
C VAL A 178 4.34 -13.46 16.65
N ALA A 179 4.17 -13.47 15.33
CA ALA A 179 3.93 -12.27 14.54
C ALA A 179 2.65 -12.41 13.68
N PRO A 180 1.84 -11.36 13.55
CA PRO A 180 0.65 -11.42 12.68
C PRO A 180 1.08 -11.52 11.20
N PRO A 181 0.37 -12.27 10.34
CA PRO A 181 0.63 -12.28 8.90
C PRO A 181 0.08 -10.99 8.29
N ILE A 182 1.00 -10.06 8.05
CA ILE A 182 0.73 -8.77 7.45
C ILE A 182 1.25 -8.78 6.01
N GLN A 183 0.50 -8.17 5.10
CA GLN A 183 0.99 -7.80 3.78
C GLN A 183 1.08 -6.28 3.67
N LEU A 184 2.16 -5.80 3.05
CA LEU A 184 2.27 -4.42 2.60
C LEU A 184 1.47 -4.30 1.30
N VAL A 185 0.62 -3.28 1.23
CA VAL A 185 -0.02 -2.86 -0.02
C VAL A 185 0.67 -1.57 -0.43
N TYR A 186 1.34 -1.59 -1.57
CA TYR A 186 2.21 -0.50 -2.00
C TYR A 186 2.03 -0.25 -3.50
N SER A 187 2.49 0.92 -3.95
CA SER A 187 2.66 1.18 -5.37
C SER A 187 4.14 1.23 -5.66
N SER A 188 4.61 0.29 -6.48
CA SER A 188 5.94 0.35 -7.06
C SER A 188 5.92 0.96 -8.47
N GLY A 189 7.10 1.20 -9.02
CA GLY A 189 7.28 1.49 -10.44
C GLY A 189 7.51 2.98 -10.77
N CYS A 190 7.24 3.34 -12.01
CA CYS A 190 7.62 4.64 -12.55
C CYS A 190 6.88 5.81 -11.89
N LYS A 191 7.64 6.68 -11.24
CA LYS A 191 7.16 7.91 -10.61
C LYS A 191 7.39 9.12 -11.52
N TYR A 192 6.42 10.03 -11.50
CA TYR A 192 6.40 11.23 -12.31
C TYR A 192 6.03 12.46 -11.51
N THR A 193 6.79 13.54 -11.66
CA THR A 193 6.37 14.86 -11.16
C THR A 193 5.30 15.45 -12.07
N ILE A 194 4.13 15.77 -11.51
CA ILE A 194 3.01 16.37 -12.25
C ILE A 194 3.39 17.79 -12.70
N LYS A 195 3.43 18.00 -14.02
CA LYS A 195 3.69 19.31 -14.65
C LYS A 195 2.42 20.04 -15.04
N LYS A 196 1.32 19.30 -15.27
CA LYS A 196 -0.01 19.86 -15.55
C LYS A 196 -1.07 18.91 -15.02
N SER A 197 -2.04 19.45 -14.29
CA SER A 197 -3.21 18.73 -13.83
C SER A 197 -4.45 19.58 -14.15
N LYS A 198 -5.51 18.97 -14.67
CA LYS A 198 -6.76 19.67 -14.98
C LYS A 198 -7.95 18.78 -14.68
N ALA A 199 -8.80 19.24 -13.78
CA ALA A 199 -10.07 18.61 -13.47
C ALA A 199 -11.02 18.62 -14.67
N LYS A 200 -11.72 17.51 -14.89
CA LYS A 200 -12.69 17.31 -15.99
C LYS A 200 -13.87 16.47 -15.49
N GLY A 201 -15.03 16.66 -16.11
CA GLY A 201 -16.21 15.82 -15.88
C GLY A 201 -16.82 15.92 -14.47
N GLY A 202 -16.72 17.06 -13.80
CA GLY A 202 -17.24 17.22 -12.43
C GLY A 202 -16.29 16.74 -11.33
N CYS A 203 -15.02 16.50 -11.65
CA CYS A 203 -13.99 16.29 -10.65
C CYS A 203 -13.73 17.58 -9.87
N ASN A 204 -13.79 17.54 -8.54
CA ASN A 204 -13.60 18.73 -7.70
C ASN A 204 -12.14 18.91 -7.26
N THR A 205 -11.42 17.80 -7.08
CA THR A 205 -10.04 17.82 -6.58
C THR A 205 -9.17 16.96 -7.47
N CYS A 206 -8.04 17.51 -7.92
CA CYS A 206 -7.01 16.80 -8.66
C CYS A 206 -5.64 17.05 -8.01
N PRO A 207 -4.69 16.12 -8.16
CA PRO A 207 -3.32 16.34 -7.71
C PRO A 207 -2.76 17.66 -8.28
N ALA A 208 -2.04 18.41 -7.47
CA ALA A 208 -1.48 19.68 -7.82
C ALA A 208 -0.25 19.53 -8.74
N LYS A 209 0.16 20.65 -9.34
CA LYS A 209 1.42 20.70 -10.09
C LYS A 209 2.57 20.65 -9.08
N GLY A 210 3.47 19.69 -9.23
CA GLY A 210 4.57 19.44 -8.31
C GLY A 210 4.46 18.10 -7.60
N ASP A 211 3.23 17.59 -7.45
CA ASP A 211 2.97 16.32 -6.77
C ASP A 211 3.59 15.13 -7.53
N SER A 212 3.83 14.05 -6.79
CA SER A 212 4.24 12.75 -7.34
C SER A 212 3.03 11.99 -7.89
N PHE A 213 3.27 11.17 -8.91
CA PHE A 213 2.30 10.27 -9.51
C PHE A 213 3.02 8.99 -9.92
N SER A 214 2.62 7.84 -9.38
CA SER A 214 3.07 6.53 -9.89
C SER A 214 2.20 6.10 -11.07
N SER A 215 2.82 5.64 -12.16
CA SER A 215 2.09 4.99 -13.24
C SER A 215 1.86 3.51 -13.01
N GLY A 216 2.47 2.92 -11.97
CA GLY A 216 2.51 1.46 -11.75
C GLY A 216 3.15 0.69 -12.92
N GLN A 217 4.00 1.37 -13.69
CA GLN A 217 4.78 0.70 -14.72
C GLN A 217 6.04 0.18 -14.03
N ASP A 218 6.27 -1.12 -14.08
CA ASP A 218 7.51 -1.72 -13.59
C ASP A 218 8.73 -1.05 -14.24
N CYS A 219 9.76 -0.90 -13.45
CA CYS A 219 11.03 -0.37 -13.88
C CYS A 219 12.12 -0.92 -12.96
N GLU A 220 13.28 -1.21 -13.52
CA GLU A 220 14.49 -1.49 -12.74
C GLU A 220 15.32 -0.21 -12.60
N VAL A 221 15.31 0.62 -13.66
CA VAL A 221 15.96 1.92 -13.71
C VAL A 221 15.01 3.01 -14.20
N VAL A 222 15.33 4.27 -13.89
CA VAL A 222 14.53 5.44 -14.29
C VAL A 222 14.41 5.56 -15.82
N GLU A 223 15.35 4.98 -16.56
CA GLU A 223 15.38 4.95 -18.02
C GLU A 223 14.24 4.12 -18.61
N ASP A 224 13.79 3.08 -17.91
CA ASP A 224 12.69 2.20 -18.32
C ASP A 224 11.35 2.95 -18.30
N CYS A 225 11.29 4.00 -17.48
CA CYS A 225 10.15 4.90 -17.42
C CYS A 225 10.10 5.83 -18.62
N ASP A 226 8.90 5.94 -19.19
CA ASP A 226 8.58 6.94 -20.19
C ASP A 226 9.05 8.32 -19.73
N LYS A 227 9.75 9.06 -20.59
CA LYS A 227 10.24 10.40 -20.19
C LYS A 227 9.12 11.34 -19.75
N LYS A 228 7.91 11.14 -20.27
CA LYS A 228 6.71 11.94 -19.98
C LYS A 228 5.47 11.05 -20.04
N VAL A 229 4.71 11.02 -18.95
CA VAL A 229 3.37 10.42 -18.94
C VAL A 229 2.30 11.46 -19.27
N LYS A 230 1.26 11.05 -20.00
CA LYS A 230 0.03 11.83 -20.18
C LYS A 230 -1.14 10.88 -20.04
N GLY A 231 -2.01 11.14 -19.07
CA GLY A 231 -3.08 10.21 -18.73
C GLY A 231 -4.31 10.90 -18.19
N LYS A 232 -5.33 10.08 -17.94
CA LYS A 232 -6.48 10.41 -17.11
C LYS A 232 -6.40 9.55 -15.87
N ILE A 233 -6.62 10.15 -14.70
CA ILE A 233 -6.73 9.43 -13.42
C ILE A 233 -8.10 9.73 -12.80
N SER A 234 -8.60 8.80 -11.99
CA SER A 234 -9.82 9.00 -11.20
C SER A 234 -9.65 10.15 -10.21
N CYS A 235 -10.76 10.75 -9.76
CA CYS A 235 -10.75 11.81 -8.76
C CYS A 235 -10.36 11.24 -7.39
N PRO A 236 -9.28 11.72 -6.74
CA PRO A 236 -8.87 11.22 -5.43
C PRO A 236 -9.93 11.39 -4.32
N GLY A 237 -10.79 12.42 -4.41
CA GLY A 237 -11.90 12.64 -3.47
C GLY A 237 -13.23 12.00 -3.89
N GLY A 238 -13.22 11.07 -4.84
CA GLY A 238 -14.43 10.51 -5.45
C GLY A 238 -15.15 11.46 -6.43
N GLY A 239 -16.23 10.97 -7.04
CA GLY A 239 -17.08 11.71 -7.99
C GLY A 239 -17.03 11.19 -9.43
N ASN A 240 -17.94 11.68 -10.28
CA ASN A 240 -18.16 11.20 -11.67
C ASN A 240 -17.11 11.71 -12.70
N GLY A 241 -16.04 12.36 -12.24
CA GLY A 241 -15.06 13.04 -13.08
C GLY A 241 -13.73 12.32 -13.22
N PHE A 242 -12.77 13.02 -13.84
CA PHE A 242 -11.38 12.57 -13.92
C PHE A 242 -10.41 13.76 -13.96
N CYS A 243 -9.15 13.51 -13.63
CA CYS A 243 -8.06 14.48 -13.76
C CYS A 243 -7.23 14.17 -15.00
N LYS A 244 -7.06 15.14 -15.90
CA LYS A 244 -6.12 15.02 -17.02
C LYS A 244 -4.74 15.49 -16.60
N ILE A 245 -3.79 14.58 -16.53
CA ILE A 245 -2.43 14.85 -16.05
C ILE A 245 -1.38 14.80 -17.17
N LYS A 246 -0.30 15.56 -16.97
CA LYS A 246 0.96 15.39 -17.67
C LYS A 246 2.08 15.39 -16.65
N GLY A 247 2.84 14.31 -16.59
CA GLY A 247 4.01 14.16 -15.73
C GLY A 247 5.31 14.16 -16.52
N LYS A 248 6.42 14.38 -15.81
CA LYS A 248 7.78 14.11 -16.31
C LYS A 248 8.38 13.09 -15.34
N ARG A 249 9.05 12.05 -15.85
CA ARG A 249 9.66 11.03 -14.98
C ARG A 249 10.53 11.68 -13.93
N SER A 250 10.41 11.21 -12.70
CA SER A 250 11.19 11.64 -11.56
C SER A 250 12.06 10.53 -11.02
N SER A 251 11.50 9.33 -10.86
CA SER A 251 12.20 8.17 -10.31
C SER A 251 11.52 6.86 -10.75
N CYS A 252 12.16 5.77 -10.39
CA CYS A 252 11.67 4.40 -10.47
C CYS A 252 11.76 3.83 -9.04
N GLY A 253 10.80 3.01 -8.63
CA GLY A 253 10.69 2.45 -7.27
C GLY A 253 9.47 2.98 -6.55
#